data_AF-A0A7C1NNR9-F1
#
_entry.id   AF-A0A7C1NNR9-F1
#
_cell.length_a   1.000
_cell.length_b   1.000
_cell.length_c   1.000
_cell.angle_alpha   90.00
_cell.angle_beta   90.00
_cell.angle_gamma   90.00
#
_symmetry.space_group_name_H-M   'P 1'
#
loop_
_entity.id
_entity.type
_entity.pdbx_description
1 polymer ?
#
loop_
_entity_poly.entity_id
_entity_poly.type
_entity_poly.pdbx_seq_one_letter_code
_entity_poly.pdbx_strand_id
1 'polypeptide(L)'
;MCIRDRHNCVLCGLCTSVCEEVIGCSAIGFTGRGVDRIVAPPFDLTAEECIACGACAAVCPVGTIEVRIHESTGEAEIFPFKGRAKLLVCKECGANLVTEPVSRQMFDKIKIEWKEFRKRASLCPACRRKKSAEALGLVAAKSREVSFAE
;
A
#
# COMPACT_ATOMS: atom_id res chain seq x y z
N MET A 1 18.70 -7.14 4.95
CA MET A 1 18.10 -8.41 4.48
C MET A 1 17.46 -8.08 3.15
N CYS A 2 18.20 -8.21 2.07
CA CYS A 2 17.72 -7.93 0.72
C CYS A 2 17.08 -9.19 0.14
N ILE A 3 16.53 -9.13 -1.07
CA ILE A 3 15.94 -10.30 -1.77
C ILE A 3 16.93 -11.47 -1.93
N ARG A 4 18.22 -11.27 -1.65
CA ARG A 4 19.27 -12.31 -1.68
C ARG A 4 18.94 -13.55 -0.83
N ASP A 5 18.19 -13.40 0.26
CA ASP A 5 17.77 -14.54 1.10
C ASP A 5 16.50 -15.27 0.58
N ARG A 6 15.85 -14.75 -0.46
CA ARG A 6 14.62 -15.32 -1.05
C ARG A 6 14.90 -15.79 -2.48
N HIS A 7 15.26 -17.07 -2.59
CA HIS A 7 15.60 -17.74 -3.85
C HIS A 7 14.45 -17.86 -4.88
N ASN A 8 13.24 -17.41 -4.57
CA ASN A 8 12.12 -17.49 -5.51
C ASN A 8 12.05 -16.30 -6.49
N CYS A 9 12.88 -15.27 -6.33
CA CYS A 9 12.87 -14.13 -7.25
C CYS A 9 13.39 -14.53 -8.64
N VAL A 10 12.55 -14.39 -9.66
CA VAL A 10 12.88 -14.69 -11.07
C VAL A 10 13.41 -13.47 -11.84
N LEU A 11 13.75 -12.37 -11.15
CA LEU A 11 14.29 -11.14 -11.74
C LEU A 11 13.46 -10.54 -12.89
N CYS A 12 12.12 -10.67 -12.83
CA CYS A 12 11.22 -10.18 -13.88
C CYS A 12 11.17 -8.65 -14.05
N GLY A 13 11.61 -7.87 -13.06
CA GLY A 13 11.63 -6.40 -13.13
C GLY A 13 10.29 -5.69 -12.94
N LEU A 14 9.17 -6.42 -12.81
CA LEU A 14 7.84 -5.81 -12.64
C LEU A 14 7.76 -4.90 -11.40
N CYS A 15 8.39 -5.31 -10.30
CA CYS A 15 8.39 -4.54 -9.06
C CYS A 15 9.15 -3.20 -9.20
N THR A 16 10.27 -3.18 -9.92
CA THR A 16 11.07 -1.97 -10.15
C THR A 16 10.35 -1.03 -11.10
N SER A 17 9.82 -1.54 -12.22
CA SER A 17 9.07 -0.74 -13.20
C SER A 17 7.83 -0.10 -12.59
N VAL A 18 7.05 -0.82 -11.77
CA VAL A 18 5.87 -0.23 -11.12
C VAL A 18 6.26 0.84 -10.09
N CYS A 19 7.37 0.64 -9.37
CA CYS A 19 7.84 1.61 -8.39
C CYS A 19 8.30 2.93 -9.04
N GLU A 20 8.98 2.84 -10.17
CA GLU A 20 9.49 3.98 -10.94
C GLU A 20 8.41 4.63 -11.82
N GLU A 21 7.72 3.86 -12.65
CA GLU A 21 6.83 4.40 -13.70
C GLU A 21 5.44 4.76 -13.17
N VAL A 22 4.85 3.92 -12.31
CA VAL A 22 3.45 4.10 -11.86
C VAL A 22 3.38 4.97 -10.61
N ILE A 23 4.19 4.63 -9.61
CA ILE A 23 4.22 5.34 -8.34
C ILE A 23 5.08 6.61 -8.46
N GLY A 24 6.26 6.52 -9.09
CA GLY A 24 7.19 7.65 -9.22
C GLY A 24 8.12 7.83 -8.02
N CYS A 25 8.33 6.79 -7.21
CA CYS A 25 9.19 6.84 -6.02
C CYS A 25 10.60 6.30 -6.26
N SER A 26 10.77 5.38 -7.22
CA SER A 26 12.06 4.73 -7.53
C SER A 26 12.81 4.18 -6.30
N ALA A 27 12.07 3.66 -5.32
CA ALA A 27 12.59 3.22 -4.03
C ALA A 27 13.35 1.87 -4.10
N ILE A 28 13.18 1.11 -5.19
CA ILE A 28 13.85 -0.17 -5.41
C ILE A 28 14.37 -0.24 -6.84
N GLY A 29 15.51 -0.91 -7.02
CA GLY A 29 16.17 -1.07 -8.30
C GLY A 29 16.92 -2.39 -8.41
N PHE A 30 17.53 -2.63 -9.57
CA PHE A 30 18.47 -3.72 -9.74
C PHE A 30 19.86 -3.31 -9.28
N THR A 31 20.46 -4.15 -8.45
CA THR A 31 21.86 -4.02 -8.00
C THR A 31 22.64 -5.27 -8.39
N GLY A 32 23.93 -5.12 -8.64
CA GLY A 32 24.80 -6.21 -9.06
C GLY A 32 24.75 -6.51 -10.56
N ARG A 33 25.46 -7.55 -10.98
CA ARG A 33 25.58 -7.98 -12.39
C ARG A 33 25.61 -9.51 -12.48
N GLY A 34 25.20 -10.04 -13.63
CA GLY A 34 25.22 -11.48 -13.89
C GLY A 34 24.40 -12.27 -12.86
N VAL A 35 25.03 -13.29 -12.27
CA VAL A 35 24.42 -14.16 -11.25
C VAL A 35 24.20 -13.47 -9.90
N ASP A 36 24.92 -12.38 -9.64
CA ASP A 36 24.79 -11.59 -8.41
C ASP A 36 23.72 -10.49 -8.52
N ARG A 37 22.97 -10.46 -9.63
CA ARG A 37 21.91 -9.47 -9.83
C ARG A 37 20.76 -9.73 -8.87
N ILE A 38 20.41 -8.71 -8.09
CA ILE A 38 19.31 -8.74 -7.12
C ILE A 38 18.46 -7.48 -7.23
N VAL A 39 17.23 -7.56 -6.73
CA VAL A 39 16.40 -6.37 -6.50
C VAL A 39 16.64 -5.90 -5.06
N ALA A 40 17.07 -4.66 -4.91
CA ALA A 40 17.44 -4.08 -3.64
C ALA A 40 17.10 -2.57 -3.62
N PRO A 41 16.89 -1.98 -2.44
CA PRO A 41 16.83 -0.54 -2.30
C PRO A 41 18.25 0.05 -2.47
N PRO A 42 18.38 1.37 -2.71
CA PRO A 42 19.67 2.03 -2.81
C PRO A 42 20.56 1.75 -1.59
N PHE A 43 21.81 1.38 -1.84
CA PHE A 43 22.81 1.05 -0.81
C PHE A 43 22.40 -0.08 0.16
N ASP A 44 21.44 -0.94 -0.21
CA ASP A 44 20.87 -1.98 0.67
C ASP A 44 20.27 -1.42 1.98
N LEU A 45 19.97 -0.12 2.01
CA LEU A 45 19.34 0.58 3.14
C LEU A 45 17.85 0.81 2.86
N THR A 46 17.05 0.94 3.90
CA THR A 46 15.64 1.29 3.75
C THR A 46 15.52 2.62 3.00
N ALA A 47 14.87 2.62 1.83
CA ALA A 47 14.64 3.83 1.06
C ALA A 47 13.61 4.73 1.75
N GLU A 48 13.98 5.99 2.00
CA GLU A 48 13.09 7.00 2.57
C GLU A 48 11.95 7.35 1.60
N GLU A 49 12.18 7.18 0.30
CA GLU A 49 11.22 7.38 -0.78
C GLU A 49 10.13 6.30 -0.80
N CYS A 50 10.30 5.20 -0.06
CA CYS A 50 9.32 4.12 -0.01
C CYS A 50 8.10 4.53 0.84
N ILE A 51 7.01 4.88 0.15
CA ILE A 51 5.72 5.24 0.78
C ILE A 51 4.91 4.03 1.30
N ALA A 52 5.50 2.83 1.29
CA ALA A 52 4.86 1.55 1.61
C ALA A 52 3.50 1.34 0.90
N CYS A 53 3.43 1.62 -0.40
CA CYS A 53 2.21 1.49 -1.19
C CYS A 53 1.76 0.06 -1.49
N GLY A 54 2.65 -0.94 -1.34
CA GLY A 54 2.33 -2.35 -1.59
C GLY A 54 2.19 -2.73 -3.08
N ALA A 55 2.36 -1.80 -4.01
CA ALA A 55 2.21 -2.07 -5.45
C ALA A 55 3.20 -3.14 -5.94
N CYS A 56 4.44 -3.12 -5.42
CA CYS A 56 5.47 -4.11 -5.74
C CYS A 56 5.12 -5.54 -5.28
N ALA A 57 4.40 -5.68 -4.17
CA ALA A 57 3.92 -6.98 -3.69
C ALA A 57 2.78 -7.50 -4.58
N ALA A 58 1.86 -6.63 -4.98
CA ALA A 58 0.71 -7.00 -5.81
C ALA A 58 1.09 -7.51 -7.21
N VAL A 59 2.17 -7.00 -7.79
CA VAL A 59 2.63 -7.41 -9.14
C VAL A 59 3.66 -8.53 -9.13
N CYS A 60 4.08 -9.02 -7.96
CA CYS A 60 5.10 -10.05 -7.87
C CYS A 60 4.50 -11.42 -8.23
N PRO A 61 4.91 -12.07 -9.35
CA PRO A 61 4.28 -13.32 -9.79
C PRO A 61 4.58 -14.52 -8.88
N VAL A 62 5.68 -14.44 -8.12
CA VAL A 62 6.22 -15.50 -7.26
C VAL A 62 6.03 -15.20 -5.76
N GLY A 63 5.44 -14.05 -5.42
CA GLY A 63 5.22 -13.66 -4.02
C GLY A 63 6.50 -13.43 -3.21
N THR A 64 7.62 -13.03 -3.84
CA THR A 64 8.87 -12.70 -3.13
C THR A 64 8.69 -11.51 -2.19
N ILE A 65 7.83 -10.55 -2.55
CA ILE A 65 7.60 -9.32 -1.79
C ILE A 65 6.24 -9.42 -1.08
N GLU A 66 6.22 -9.09 0.20
CA GLU A 66 5.02 -9.19 1.06
C GLU A 66 4.75 -7.84 1.74
N VAL A 67 3.46 -7.52 1.94
CA VAL A 67 3.05 -6.41 2.80
C VAL A 67 2.72 -6.99 4.17
N ARG A 68 3.42 -6.56 5.21
CA ARG A 68 3.17 -6.95 6.60
C ARG A 68 2.55 -5.77 7.34
N ILE A 69 1.44 -6.01 8.00
CA ILE A 69 0.76 -4.99 8.80
C ILE A 69 1.14 -5.22 10.25
N HIS A 70 1.74 -4.22 10.88
CA HIS A 70 2.04 -4.23 12.31
C HIS A 70 0.88 -3.56 13.04
N GLU A 71 -0.01 -4.38 13.61
CA GLU A 71 -1.19 -3.88 14.33
C GLU A 71 -0.83 -3.04 15.57
N SER A 72 0.30 -3.35 16.22
CA SER A 72 0.79 -2.65 17.41
C SER A 72 1.19 -1.19 17.14
N THR A 73 1.72 -0.90 15.94
CA THR A 73 2.16 0.45 15.55
C THR A 73 1.24 1.10 14.51
N GLY A 74 0.34 0.34 13.88
CA GLY A 74 -0.51 0.82 12.79
C GLY A 74 0.28 1.13 11.51
N GLU A 75 1.37 0.42 11.27
CA GLU A 75 2.27 0.64 10.14
C GLU A 75 2.23 -0.53 9.16
N ALA A 76 2.28 -0.22 7.86
CA ALA A 76 2.54 -1.20 6.82
C ALA A 76 4.04 -1.26 6.55
N GLU A 77 4.62 -2.45 6.63
CA GLU A 77 5.99 -2.75 6.25
C GLU A 77 6.02 -3.52 4.93
N ILE A 78 6.85 -3.07 3.99
CA ILE A 78 7.15 -3.80 2.76
C ILE A 78 8.34 -4.71 3.02
N PHE A 79 8.10 -6.01 3.11
CA PHE A 79 9.14 -7.02 3.23
C PHE A 79 9.62 -7.45 1.84
N PRO A 80 10.95 -7.50 1.56
CA PRO A 80 12.07 -7.43 2.51
C PRO A 80 12.72 -6.03 2.66
N PHE A 81 12.21 -5.01 1.96
CA PHE A 81 12.85 -3.69 1.88
C PHE A 81 12.74 -2.84 3.16
N LYS A 82 11.98 -3.29 4.16
CA LYS A 82 11.77 -2.63 5.47
C LYS A 82 11.21 -1.21 5.36
N GLY A 83 10.62 -0.84 4.22
CA GLY A 83 9.94 0.43 4.06
C GLY A 83 8.67 0.44 4.89
N ARG A 84 8.55 1.37 5.83
CA ARG A 84 7.42 1.47 6.77
C ARG A 84 6.69 2.78 6.57
N ALA A 85 5.36 2.73 6.54
CA ALA A 85 4.55 3.93 6.60
C ALA A 85 3.26 3.70 7.40
N LYS A 86 2.79 4.77 8.03
CA LYS A 86 1.59 4.76 8.86
C LYS A 86 0.33 4.57 8.02
N LEU A 87 -0.52 3.63 8.42
CA LEU A 87 -1.81 3.38 7.80
C LEU A 87 -2.83 4.41 8.26
N LEU A 88 -3.65 4.89 7.34
CA LEU A 88 -4.86 5.63 7.68
C LEU A 88 -5.95 4.65 8.07
N VAL A 89 -6.89 5.09 8.92
CA VAL A 89 -8.04 4.28 9.34
C VAL A 89 -9.34 4.88 8.84
N CYS A 90 -10.28 4.03 8.48
CA CYS A 90 -11.63 4.44 8.10
C CYS A 90 -12.37 5.01 9.33
N LYS A 91 -12.98 6.19 9.18
CA LYS A 91 -13.70 6.86 10.28
C LYS A 91 -14.95 6.11 10.79
N GLU A 92 -15.46 5.13 10.04
CA GLU A 92 -16.72 4.45 10.38
C GLU A 92 -16.56 3.02 10.86
N CYS A 93 -15.61 2.28 10.29
CA CYS A 93 -15.41 0.87 10.61
C CYS A 93 -14.04 0.59 11.22
N GLY A 94 -13.15 1.58 11.33
CA GLY A 94 -11.79 1.40 11.83
C GLY A 94 -10.87 0.60 10.90
N ALA A 95 -11.35 0.15 9.73
CA ALA A 95 -10.54 -0.64 8.80
C ALA A 95 -9.31 0.14 8.31
N ASN A 96 -8.19 -0.57 8.18
CA ASN A 96 -6.95 -0.04 7.60
C ASN A 96 -7.18 0.36 6.13
N LEU A 97 -6.81 1.59 5.82
CA LEU A 97 -6.82 2.17 4.48
C LEU A 97 -5.39 2.19 3.92
N VAL A 98 -5.19 2.99 2.88
CA VAL A 98 -3.87 3.31 2.34
C VAL A 98 -2.99 4.02 3.38
N THR A 99 -1.68 3.99 3.16
CA THR A 99 -0.73 4.74 3.98
C THR A 99 -0.90 6.25 3.79
N GLU A 100 -0.54 7.02 4.82
CA GLU A 100 -0.58 8.49 4.76
C GLU A 100 0.13 9.08 3.52
N PRO A 101 1.38 8.68 3.19
CA PRO A 101 2.07 9.22 2.02
C PRO A 101 1.40 8.85 0.69
N VAL A 102 0.79 7.66 0.59
CA VAL A 102 0.02 7.27 -0.61
C VAL A 102 -1.20 8.15 -0.79
N SER A 103 -1.91 8.45 0.31
CA SER A 103 -3.05 9.35 0.29
C SER A 103 -2.65 10.74 -0.22
N ARG A 104 -1.52 11.28 0.27
CA ARG A 104 -0.96 12.56 -0.19
C ARG A 104 -0.68 12.57 -1.69
N GLN A 105 0.05 11.58 -2.20
CA GLN A 105 0.36 11.47 -3.63
C GLN A 105 -0.90 11.33 -4.50
N MET A 106 -1.92 10.64 -3.99
CA MET A 106 -3.19 10.48 -4.71
C MET A 106 -3.94 11.81 -4.83
N PHE A 107 -3.87 12.70 -3.84
CA PHE A 107 -4.49 14.02 -3.92
C PHE A 107 -3.84 14.93 -4.96
N ASP A 108 -2.52 14.85 -5.12
CA ASP A 108 -1.81 15.70 -6.10
C ASP A 108 -2.15 15.32 -7.55
N LYS A 109 -2.43 14.04 -7.82
CA LYS A 109 -2.77 13.55 -9.17
C LYS A 109 -4.24 13.77 -9.56
N ILE A 110 -5.16 13.96 -8.59
CA ILE A 110 -6.62 14.03 -8.86
C ILE A 110 -7.11 15.48 -8.88
N LYS A 111 -7.38 16.01 -10.07
CA LYS A 111 -7.97 17.34 -10.31
C LYS A 111 -9.50 17.35 -10.17
N ILE A 112 -10.05 17.05 -9.00
CA ILE A 112 -11.52 17.05 -8.77
C ILE A 112 -11.88 18.02 -7.63
N GLU A 113 -13.06 18.65 -7.69
CA GLU A 113 -13.59 19.53 -6.65
C GLU A 113 -13.56 18.88 -5.25
N TRP A 114 -12.86 19.59 -4.35
CA TRP A 114 -12.13 19.01 -3.21
C TRP A 114 -12.98 18.63 -1.98
N LYS A 115 -14.16 19.20 -1.77
CA LYS A 115 -14.89 19.07 -0.49
C LYS A 115 -15.62 17.74 -0.34
N GLU A 116 -16.25 17.24 -1.40
CA GLU A 116 -17.04 16.01 -1.35
C GLU A 116 -16.17 14.76 -1.53
N PHE A 117 -15.11 14.89 -2.32
CA PHE A 117 -14.09 13.85 -2.47
C PHE A 117 -13.38 13.57 -1.14
N ARG A 118 -13.01 14.61 -0.36
CA ARG A 118 -12.39 14.44 0.98
C ARG A 118 -13.26 13.63 1.94
N LYS A 119 -14.56 13.94 2.02
CA LYS A 119 -15.50 13.22 2.91
C LYS A 119 -15.67 11.75 2.51
N ARG A 120 -15.63 11.45 1.21
CA ARG A 120 -15.70 10.07 0.70
C ARG A 120 -14.35 9.35 0.75
N ALA A 121 -13.22 10.05 0.65
CA ALA A 121 -11.86 9.48 0.71
C ALA A 121 -11.47 8.98 2.11
N SER A 122 -12.05 9.56 3.16
CA SER A 122 -11.89 9.06 4.54
C SER A 122 -12.68 7.80 4.87
N LEU A 123 -13.39 7.22 3.87
CA LEU A 123 -14.19 6.01 4.02
C LEU A 123 -13.61 4.90 3.13
N CYS A 124 -13.57 3.68 3.67
CA CYS A 124 -13.19 2.51 2.87
C CYS A 124 -14.20 2.24 1.75
N PRO A 125 -13.83 1.50 0.69
CA PRO A 125 -14.73 1.16 -0.41
C PRO A 125 -16.04 0.50 0.06
N ALA A 126 -15.99 -0.29 1.14
CA ALA A 126 -17.17 -0.92 1.72
C ALA A 126 -18.10 0.09 2.40
N CYS A 127 -17.59 0.98 3.26
CA CYS A 127 -18.38 2.04 3.90
C CYS A 127 -18.90 3.05 2.88
N ARG A 128 -18.09 3.40 1.87
CA ARG A 128 -18.53 4.27 0.77
C ARG A 128 -19.72 3.66 0.02
N ARG A 129 -19.67 2.37 -0.31
CA ARG A 129 -20.80 1.65 -0.93
C ARG A 129 -22.03 1.62 -0.04
N LYS A 130 -21.88 1.38 1.27
CA LYS A 130 -22.99 1.39 2.23
C LYS A 130 -23.70 2.75 2.26
N LYS A 131 -22.98 3.86 2.39
CA LYS A 131 -23.57 5.20 2.34
C LYS A 131 -24.25 5.53 1.03
N SER A 132 -23.66 5.12 -0.09
CA SER A 132 -24.29 5.28 -1.39
C SER A 132 -25.60 4.50 -1.47
N ALA A 133 -25.67 3.29 -0.90
CA ALA A 133 -26.90 2.50 -0.83
C ALA A 133 -27.95 3.09 0.13
N GLU A 134 -27.53 3.66 1.26
CA GLU A 134 -28.39 4.41 2.19
C GLU A 134 -28.98 5.67 1.53
N ALA A 135 -28.17 6.42 0.78
CA ALA A 135 -28.63 7.62 0.06
C ALA A 135 -29.64 7.29 -1.05
N LEU A 136 -29.58 6.07 -1.61
CA LEU A 136 -30.56 5.55 -2.58
C LEU A 136 -31.78 4.88 -1.92
N GLY A 137 -31.80 4.79 -0.58
CA GLY A 137 -32.89 4.14 0.18
C GLY A 137 -32.92 2.61 0.07
N LEU A 138 -31.85 1.98 -0.43
CA LEU A 138 -31.81 0.53 -0.69
C LEU A 138 -31.44 -0.30 0.54
N VAL A 139 -30.83 0.31 1.56
CA VAL A 139 -30.36 -0.38 2.77
C VAL A 139 -30.66 0.49 4.00
N ALA A 140 -31.32 -0.08 5.01
CA ALA A 140 -31.50 0.57 6.30
C ALA A 140 -30.16 0.67 7.03
N ALA A 141 -29.82 1.86 7.55
CA ALA A 141 -28.61 2.14 8.31
C ALA A 141 -28.48 1.19 9.51
N LYS A 142 -27.76 0.08 9.33
CA LYS A 142 -27.45 -0.86 10.40
C LYS A 142 -25.94 -0.81 10.62
N SER A 143 -25.54 0.11 11.47
CA SER A 143 -24.31 0.03 12.25
C SER A 143 -24.31 -1.29 13.02
N ARG A 144 -23.62 -2.29 12.48
CA ARG A 144 -23.34 -3.54 13.18
C ARG A 144 -21.83 -3.63 13.38
N GLU A 145 -21.48 -3.80 14.64
CA GLU A 145 -20.16 -3.88 15.23
C GLU A 145 -19.26 -4.86 14.48
N VAL A 146 -18.00 -4.47 14.25
CA VAL A 146 -16.92 -5.42 13.95
C VAL A 146 -16.13 -5.56 15.23
N SER A 147 -16.64 -6.41 16.12
CA SER A 147 -15.81 -7.08 17.12
C SER A 147 -15.03 -8.18 16.39
N PHE A 148 -13.77 -7.93 16.06
CA PHE A 148 -12.80 -9.01 15.88
C PHE A 148 -12.10 -9.17 17.24
N ALA A 149 -12.71 -10.00 18.07
CA ALA A 149 -12.07 -10.59 19.23
C ALA A 149 -11.69 -12.03 18.82
N GLU A 150 -10.49 -12.42 19.28
CA GLU A 150 -9.83 -13.73 19.22
C GLU A 150 -9.00 -14.04 17.97
#